data_AF-A0A5T6RNL7-F1
#
_entry.id   AF-A0A5T6RNL7-F1
#
_cell.length_a   1.000
_cell.length_b   1.000
_cell.length_c   1.000
_cell.angle_alpha   90.00
_cell.angle_beta   90.00
_cell.angle_gamma   90.00
#
_symmetry.space_group_name_H-M   'P 1'
#
loop_
_entity.id
_entity.type
_entity.pdbx_description
1 polymer ?
#
loop_
_entity_poly.entity_id
_entity_poly.type
_entity_poly.pdbx_seq_one_letter_code
_entity_poly.pdbx_strand_id
1 'polypeptide(L)'
;MKKNNFTYIFLIAFLYCLPIILGTSYYYDDLFRAYSGYSSWNADGRPFANLFYQILTFGQTMPDSFPVALILAIAIFSYVGYLLGKNNGVGSSLVFSIAYSTLIMSPLFISNLLFRYDSSFMVLAVAASVLPYAIDNKSFTNKLLSVAAIIVSLGLYQAAVSLFIAFAGIEFLKISIYKQL
;
A
#
# COMPACT_ATOMS: atom_id res chain seq x y z
N MET A 1 -16.79 18.55 9.33
CA MET A 1 -16.49 17.16 8.92
C MET A 1 -15.95 16.42 10.15
N LYS A 2 -16.56 15.33 10.60
CA LYS A 2 -15.97 14.51 11.68
C LYS A 2 -14.65 13.94 11.15
N LYS A 3 -13.52 14.45 11.63
CA LYS A 3 -12.19 14.00 11.20
C LYS A 3 -12.06 12.51 11.56
N ASN A 4 -11.95 11.65 10.54
CA ASN A 4 -11.75 10.22 10.69
C ASN A 4 -10.30 9.88 10.34
N ASN A 5 -9.84 8.67 10.73
CA ASN A 5 -8.47 8.24 10.44
C ASN A 5 -8.09 8.33 8.96
N PHE A 6 -9.05 8.14 8.04
CA PHE A 6 -8.82 8.27 6.60
C PHE A 6 -8.21 9.64 6.26
N THR A 7 -8.84 10.73 6.70
CA THR A 7 -8.35 12.09 6.39
C THR A 7 -6.96 12.33 6.97
N TYR A 8 -6.71 11.85 8.19
CA TYR A 8 -5.39 12.02 8.83
C TYR A 8 -4.30 11.25 8.09
N ILE A 9 -4.52 9.96 7.82
CA ILE A 9 -3.55 9.11 7.12
C ILE A 9 -3.28 9.69 5.71
N PHE A 10 -4.33 10.07 4.99
CA PHE A 10 -4.18 10.64 3.65
C PHE A 10 -3.35 11.91 3.66
N LEU A 11 -3.64 12.85 4.57
CA LEU A 11 -2.89 14.11 4.66
C LEU A 11 -1.44 13.87 5.08
N ILE A 12 -1.18 12.99 6.05
CA ILE A 12 0.18 12.67 6.51
C ILE A 12 0.99 12.05 5.35
N ALA A 13 0.45 11.01 4.72
CA ALA A 13 1.10 10.33 3.61
C ALA A 13 1.30 11.25 2.40
N PHE A 14 0.30 12.05 2.05
CA PHE A 14 0.37 12.99 0.94
C PHE A 14 1.43 14.08 1.20
N LEU A 15 1.45 14.67 2.39
CA LEU A 15 2.46 15.68 2.76
C LEU A 15 3.86 15.09 2.78
N TYR A 16 4.02 13.85 3.22
CA TYR A 16 5.31 13.14 3.18
C TYR A 16 5.78 12.90 1.75
N CYS A 17 4.88 12.51 0.84
CA CYS A 17 5.20 12.31 -0.57
C CYS A 17 5.30 13.62 -1.37
N LEU A 18 4.88 14.76 -0.81
CA LEU A 18 4.81 16.04 -1.53
C LEU A 18 6.16 16.46 -2.15
N PRO A 19 7.32 16.37 -1.46
CA PRO A 19 8.61 16.67 -2.07
C PRO A 19 8.95 15.75 -3.25
N ILE A 20 8.54 14.48 -3.20
CA ILE A 20 8.73 13.51 -4.28
C ILE A 20 7.83 13.87 -5.47
N ILE A 21 6.56 14.21 -5.19
CA ILE A 21 5.56 14.63 -6.19
C ILE A 21 6.00 15.89 -6.93
N LEU A 22 6.57 16.85 -6.23
CA LEU A 22 7.06 18.11 -6.83
C LEU A 22 8.42 17.93 -7.53
N GLY A 23 9.12 16.82 -7.27
CA GLY A 23 10.37 16.49 -7.93
C GLY A 23 10.18 16.05 -9.39
N THR A 24 11.16 16.34 -10.24
CA THR A 24 11.12 16.05 -11.68
C THR A 24 11.99 14.86 -12.12
N SER A 25 12.68 14.22 -11.18
CA SER A 25 13.68 13.21 -11.49
C SER A 25 13.07 11.83 -11.74
N TYR A 26 13.60 11.13 -12.75
CA TYR A 26 13.42 9.69 -12.94
C TYR A 26 14.47 8.92 -12.14
N TYR A 27 14.06 7.86 -11.45
CA TYR A 27 14.94 7.08 -10.59
C TYR A 27 15.26 5.72 -11.22
N TYR A 28 16.55 5.46 -11.47
CA TYR A 28 17.09 4.21 -12.05
C TYR A 28 16.22 3.64 -13.19
N ASP A 29 15.44 2.59 -12.89
CA ASP A 29 14.58 1.86 -13.82
C ASP A 29 13.57 2.75 -14.56
N ASP A 30 13.15 3.85 -13.93
CA ASP A 30 12.21 4.78 -14.55
C ASP A 30 12.75 5.35 -15.87
N LEU A 31 14.07 5.62 -15.97
CA LEU A 31 14.69 6.12 -17.20
C LEU A 31 14.58 5.09 -18.34
N PHE A 32 14.83 3.83 -18.02
CA PHE A 32 14.74 2.76 -19.01
C PHE A 32 13.30 2.55 -19.47
N ARG A 33 12.32 2.62 -18.56
CA ARG A 33 10.88 2.51 -18.88
C ARG A 33 10.39 3.67 -19.73
N ALA A 34 10.76 4.90 -19.37
CA ALA A 34 10.41 6.10 -20.11
C ALA A 34 10.99 6.10 -21.54
N TYR A 35 12.21 5.56 -21.71
CA TYR A 35 12.87 5.49 -23.02
C TYR A 35 12.39 4.30 -23.88
N SER A 36 12.32 3.09 -23.31
CA SER A 36 12.08 1.85 -24.07
C SER A 36 10.60 1.47 -24.18
N GLY A 37 9.73 2.04 -23.34
CA GLY A 37 8.32 1.66 -23.27
C GLY A 37 8.07 0.25 -22.70
N TYR A 38 9.09 -0.42 -22.15
CA TYR A 38 9.00 -1.82 -21.75
C TYR A 38 8.61 -2.01 -20.27
N SER A 39 7.63 -2.90 -20.01
CA SER A 39 7.29 -3.37 -18.66
C SER A 39 8.03 -4.68 -18.31
N SER A 40 9.06 -4.61 -17.46
CA SER A 40 9.77 -5.82 -16.96
C SER A 40 9.00 -6.61 -15.89
N TRP A 41 7.90 -6.07 -15.34
CA TRP A 41 7.31 -6.57 -14.10
C TRP A 41 6.83 -8.03 -14.17
N ASN A 42 6.40 -8.51 -15.34
CA ASN A 42 6.03 -9.92 -15.50
C ASN A 42 7.24 -10.86 -15.31
N ALA A 43 8.41 -10.49 -15.83
CA ALA A 43 9.65 -11.24 -15.65
C ALA A 43 10.11 -11.22 -14.19
N ASP A 44 9.81 -10.13 -13.47
CA ASP A 44 10.08 -9.95 -12.04
C ASP A 44 9.06 -10.66 -11.13
N GLY A 45 8.16 -11.48 -11.71
CA GLY A 45 7.12 -12.20 -10.98
C GLY A 45 6.03 -11.30 -10.39
N ARG A 46 5.81 -10.12 -10.97
CA ARG A 46 4.80 -9.12 -10.56
C ARG A 46 3.70 -8.95 -11.62
N PRO A 47 2.90 -10.00 -11.90
CA PRO A 47 1.88 -9.96 -12.94
C PRO A 47 0.77 -8.94 -12.67
N PHE A 48 0.46 -8.69 -11.39
CA PHE A 48 -0.57 -7.70 -11.02
C PHE A 48 -0.07 -6.26 -11.10
N ALA A 49 1.23 -6.01 -11.00
CA ALA A 49 1.79 -4.70 -11.29
C ALA A 49 1.59 -4.35 -12.78
N ASN A 50 1.87 -5.29 -13.68
CA ASN A 50 1.63 -5.11 -15.10
C ASN A 50 0.14 -4.91 -15.42
N LEU A 51 -0.74 -5.72 -14.83
CA LEU A 51 -2.19 -5.57 -15.00
C LEU A 51 -2.70 -4.22 -14.48
N PHE A 52 -2.27 -3.82 -13.28
CA PHE A 52 -2.61 -2.51 -12.69
C PHE A 52 -2.25 -1.38 -13.65
N TYR A 53 -1.04 -1.42 -14.18
CA TYR A 53 -0.56 -0.37 -15.07
C TYR A 53 -1.32 -0.35 -16.41
N GLN A 54 -1.58 -1.51 -17.01
CA GLN A 54 -2.40 -1.61 -18.23
C GLN A 54 -3.82 -1.07 -18.05
N ILE A 55 -4.44 -1.33 -16.90
CA ILE A 55 -5.77 -0.78 -16.58
C ILE A 55 -5.69 0.75 -16.44
N LEU A 56 -4.70 1.24 -15.68
CA LEU A 56 -4.52 2.66 -15.42
C LEU A 56 -4.30 3.47 -16.70
N THR A 57 -3.58 2.91 -17.66
CA THR A 57 -3.19 3.60 -18.91
C THR A 57 -4.09 3.26 -20.09
N PHE A 58 -5.18 2.52 -19.87
CA PHE A 58 -6.06 2.03 -20.93
C PHE A 58 -5.31 1.27 -22.04
N GLY A 59 -4.30 0.49 -21.65
CA GLY A 59 -3.48 -0.32 -22.55
C GLY A 59 -2.39 0.45 -23.30
N GLN A 60 -2.18 1.74 -23.03
CA GLN A 60 -1.08 2.50 -23.62
C GLN A 60 0.29 2.01 -23.11
N THR A 61 1.28 2.07 -24.00
CA THR A 61 2.65 1.63 -23.73
C THR A 61 3.37 2.61 -22.79
N MET A 62 3.41 2.27 -21.51
CA MET A 62 4.26 2.90 -20.48
C MET A 62 4.18 4.45 -20.33
N PRO A 63 2.99 5.11 -20.41
CA PRO A 63 2.92 6.54 -20.18
C PRO A 63 3.13 6.89 -18.70
N ASP A 64 4.02 7.85 -18.40
CA ASP A 64 4.25 8.31 -17.03
C ASP A 64 2.93 8.78 -16.38
N SER A 65 2.42 7.99 -15.43
CA SER A 65 1.15 8.22 -14.72
C SER A 65 1.35 8.90 -13.36
N PHE A 66 2.60 9.25 -13.05
CA PHE A 66 2.94 10.02 -11.87
C PHE A 66 2.47 11.47 -12.00
N PRO A 67 1.93 12.10 -10.94
CA PRO A 67 1.75 11.59 -9.57
C PRO A 67 0.36 10.97 -9.32
N VAL A 68 -0.54 10.95 -10.31
CA VAL A 68 -1.95 10.57 -10.15
C VAL A 68 -2.08 9.15 -9.59
N ALA A 69 -1.30 8.21 -10.14
CA ALA A 69 -1.29 6.82 -9.69
C ALA A 69 -0.92 6.68 -8.20
N LEU A 70 0.09 7.45 -7.75
CA LEU A 70 0.55 7.44 -6.37
C LEU A 70 -0.49 8.04 -5.43
N ILE A 71 -1.15 9.14 -5.81
CA ILE A 71 -2.21 9.76 -5.01
C ILE A 71 -3.39 8.79 -4.82
N LEU A 72 -3.78 8.08 -5.88
CA LEU A 72 -4.82 7.04 -5.80
C LEU A 72 -4.40 5.90 -4.86
N ALA A 73 -3.14 5.45 -4.95
CA ALA A 73 -2.62 4.42 -4.06
C ALA A 73 -2.62 4.88 -2.58
N ILE A 74 -2.25 6.13 -2.31
CA ILE A 74 -2.31 6.73 -0.97
C ILE A 74 -3.75 6.77 -0.46
N ALA A 75 -4.74 7.09 -1.31
CA ALA A 75 -6.15 7.05 -0.93
C ALA A 75 -6.61 5.64 -0.53
N ILE A 76 -6.24 4.61 -1.30
CA ILE A 76 -6.58 3.23 -0.99
C ILE A 76 -5.87 2.77 0.30
N PHE A 77 -4.58 3.07 0.45
CA PHE A 77 -3.84 2.84 1.69
C PHE A 77 -4.51 3.50 2.91
N SER A 78 -4.92 4.76 2.78
CA SER A 78 -5.63 5.49 3.84
C SER A 78 -6.98 4.85 4.20
N TYR A 79 -7.68 4.29 3.21
CA TYR A 79 -8.93 3.58 3.43
C TYR A 79 -8.71 2.27 4.21
N VAL A 80 -7.70 1.49 3.86
CA VAL A 80 -7.34 0.28 4.62
C VAL A 80 -6.98 0.64 6.07
N GLY A 81 -6.18 1.69 6.28
CA GLY A 81 -5.86 2.17 7.62
C GLY A 81 -7.08 2.64 8.41
N TYR A 82 -8.04 3.30 7.76
CA TYR A 82 -9.32 3.65 8.39
C TYR A 82 -10.09 2.40 8.85
N LEU A 83 -10.21 1.38 8.01
CA LEU A 83 -10.87 0.13 8.37
C LEU A 83 -10.18 -0.57 9.55
N LEU A 84 -8.85 -0.64 9.52
CA LEU A 84 -8.04 -1.20 10.60
C LEU A 84 -8.26 -0.46 11.92
N GLY A 85 -8.23 0.87 11.89
CA GLY A 85 -8.45 1.68 13.09
C GLY A 85 -9.87 1.54 13.63
N LYS A 86 -10.87 1.44 12.76
CA LYS A 86 -12.27 1.18 13.15
C LYS A 86 -12.41 -0.18 13.84
N ASN A 87 -11.81 -1.24 13.30
CA ASN A 87 -11.89 -2.59 13.87
C ASN A 87 -11.18 -2.71 15.23
N ASN A 88 -10.15 -1.91 15.48
CA ASN A 88 -9.41 -1.89 16.74
C ASN A 88 -9.92 -0.83 17.74
N GLY A 89 -11.09 -0.20 17.49
CA GLY A 89 -11.70 0.76 18.42
C GLY A 89 -11.00 2.14 18.47
N VAL A 90 -10.12 2.44 17.52
CA VAL A 90 -9.33 3.68 17.44
C VAL A 90 -9.69 4.53 16.20
N GLY A 91 -10.97 4.55 15.81
CA GLY A 91 -11.45 5.12 14.54
C GLY A 91 -11.24 6.63 14.28
N SER A 92 -10.80 7.39 15.29
CA SER A 92 -10.48 8.82 15.19
C SER A 92 -9.20 9.20 15.97
N SER A 93 -8.22 8.30 16.03
CA SER A 93 -6.95 8.52 16.72
C SER A 93 -5.86 9.04 15.78
N LEU A 94 -5.34 10.23 16.10
CA LEU A 94 -4.19 10.80 15.38
C LEU A 94 -2.92 9.96 15.60
N VAL A 95 -2.72 9.44 16.81
CA VAL A 95 -1.56 8.59 17.15
C VAL A 95 -1.58 7.32 16.30
N PHE A 96 -2.75 6.68 16.18
CA PHE A 96 -2.92 5.53 15.27
C PHE A 96 -2.62 5.93 13.83
N SER A 97 -3.14 7.08 13.38
CA SER A 97 -2.96 7.55 12.00
C SER A 97 -1.48 7.80 11.66
N ILE A 98 -0.71 8.38 12.59
CA ILE A 98 0.73 8.55 12.46
C ILE A 98 1.42 7.18 12.42
N ALA A 99 1.12 6.31 13.40
CA ALA A 99 1.72 4.97 13.50
C ALA A 99 1.43 4.08 12.28
N TYR A 100 0.24 4.19 11.68
CA TYR A 100 -0.08 3.49 10.45
C TYR A 100 0.66 4.08 9.23
N SER A 101 0.77 5.40 9.16
CA SER A 101 1.45 6.08 8.04
C SER A 101 2.95 5.75 7.99
N THR A 102 3.58 5.39 9.12
CA THR A 102 5.00 4.99 9.13
C THR A 102 5.30 3.76 8.28
N LEU A 103 4.31 2.93 7.95
CA LEU A 103 4.49 1.78 7.07
C LEU A 103 5.07 2.17 5.71
N ILE A 104 4.64 3.32 5.15
CA ILE A 104 5.16 3.85 3.89
C ILE A 104 6.14 5.01 4.09
N MET A 105 6.15 5.65 5.26
CA MET A 105 7.13 6.70 5.60
C MET A 105 8.43 6.14 6.18
N SER A 106 8.58 4.82 6.26
CA SER A 106 9.80 4.23 6.81
C SER A 106 11.01 4.58 5.92
N PRO A 107 12.20 4.78 6.52
CA PRO A 107 13.42 5.06 5.75
C PRO A 107 13.77 3.97 4.73
N LEU A 108 13.25 2.74 4.93
CA LEU A 108 13.45 1.62 4.02
C LEU A 108 12.48 1.66 2.82
N PHE A 109 11.31 2.28 2.97
CA PHE A 109 10.31 2.35 1.92
C PHE A 109 10.43 3.61 1.06
N ILE A 110 11.20 4.62 1.51
CA ILE A 110 11.42 5.84 0.73
C ILE A 110 12.03 5.55 -0.64
N SER A 111 12.94 4.57 -0.74
CA SER A 111 13.52 4.14 -2.02
C SER A 111 12.47 3.64 -3.01
N ASN A 112 11.41 3.01 -2.51
CA ASN A 112 10.30 2.51 -3.33
C ASN A 112 9.42 3.65 -3.83
N LEU A 113 9.21 4.67 -2.99
CA LEU A 113 8.40 5.85 -3.33
C LEU A 113 9.07 6.74 -4.39
N LEU A 114 10.39 6.66 -4.54
CA LEU A 114 11.13 7.43 -5.56
C LEU A 114 10.90 6.93 -6.99
N PHE A 115 10.52 5.66 -7.17
CA PHE A 115 10.24 5.11 -8.50
C PHE A 115 8.86 5.58 -8.98
N ARG A 116 8.84 6.41 -10.01
CA ARG A 116 7.59 7.01 -10.53
C ARG A 116 6.62 5.96 -11.07
N TYR A 117 7.14 4.97 -11.77
CA TYR A 117 6.32 3.92 -12.38
C TYR A 117 5.87 2.85 -11.36
N ASP A 118 6.68 2.62 -10.32
CA ASP A 118 6.49 1.48 -9.41
C ASP A 118 5.81 1.84 -8.08
N SER A 119 6.04 3.06 -7.60
CA SER A 119 5.63 3.51 -6.26
C SER A 119 4.15 3.26 -5.96
N SER A 120 3.27 3.51 -6.93
CA SER A 120 1.83 3.34 -6.77
C SER A 120 1.43 1.91 -6.43
N PHE A 121 1.82 0.92 -7.23
CA PHE A 121 1.46 -0.47 -6.94
C PHE A 121 2.24 -1.06 -5.76
N MET A 122 3.44 -0.55 -5.43
CA MET A 122 4.15 -0.94 -4.22
C MET A 122 3.41 -0.46 -2.96
N VAL A 123 2.85 0.75 -2.95
CA VAL A 123 1.97 1.24 -1.87
C VAL A 123 0.68 0.41 -1.80
N LEU A 124 0.11 0.03 -2.95
CA LEU A 124 -1.06 -0.87 -2.97
C LEU A 124 -0.73 -2.26 -2.42
N ALA A 125 0.47 -2.79 -2.66
CA ALA A 125 0.91 -4.05 -2.08
C ALA A 125 0.96 -3.96 -0.55
N VAL A 126 1.48 -2.86 0.00
CA VAL A 126 1.45 -2.58 1.45
C VAL A 126 0.02 -2.55 1.96
N ALA A 127 -0.89 -1.83 1.30
CA ALA A 127 -2.30 -1.78 1.68
C ALA A 127 -2.95 -3.18 1.65
N ALA A 128 -2.69 -3.95 0.60
CA ALA A 128 -3.21 -5.31 0.43
C ALA A 128 -2.68 -6.29 1.48
N SER A 129 -1.40 -6.17 1.87
CA SER A 129 -0.79 -6.96 2.95
C SER A 129 -1.43 -6.71 4.33
N VAL A 130 -1.94 -5.51 4.56
CA VAL A 130 -2.57 -5.15 5.85
C VAL A 130 -4.09 -5.42 5.85
N LEU A 131 -4.72 -5.47 4.67
CA LEU A 131 -6.16 -5.64 4.53
C LEU A 131 -6.77 -6.82 5.32
N PRO A 132 -6.13 -8.00 5.44
CA PRO A 132 -6.68 -9.12 6.22
C PRO A 132 -6.93 -8.82 7.71
N TYR A 133 -6.18 -7.85 8.27
CA TYR A 133 -6.33 -7.38 9.65
C TYR A 133 -7.32 -6.22 9.75
N ALA A 134 -7.59 -5.55 8.63
CA ALA A 134 -8.49 -4.41 8.53
C ALA A 134 -9.96 -4.80 8.30
N ILE A 135 -10.25 -6.05 7.92
CA ILE A 135 -11.61 -6.57 7.73
C ILE A 135 -11.94 -7.63 8.79
N ASP A 136 -13.22 -7.77 9.13
CA ASP A 136 -13.63 -8.87 10.01
C ASP A 136 -13.57 -10.19 9.24
N ASN A 137 -13.06 -11.26 9.86
CA ASN A 137 -12.97 -12.58 9.23
C ASN A 137 -14.15 -13.49 9.62
N LYS A 138 -15.32 -12.91 9.90
CA LYS A 138 -16.51 -13.67 10.35
C LYS A 138 -17.19 -14.39 9.19
N SER A 139 -17.32 -13.74 8.04
CA SER A 139 -17.93 -14.31 6.85
C SER A 139 -16.92 -15.10 6.01
N PHE A 140 -17.40 -16.10 5.28
CA PHE A 140 -16.56 -16.84 4.32
C PHE A 140 -16.04 -15.92 3.19
N THR A 141 -16.85 -14.95 2.76
CA THR A 141 -16.46 -13.96 1.75
C THR A 141 -15.29 -13.10 2.21
N ASN A 142 -15.27 -12.64 3.47
CA ASN A 142 -14.16 -11.84 3.98
C ASN A 142 -12.88 -12.67 4.13
N LYS A 143 -12.98 -13.96 4.48
CA LYS A 143 -11.82 -14.87 4.47
C LYS A 143 -11.23 -15.03 3.08
N LEU A 144 -12.07 -15.23 2.06
CA LEU A 144 -11.61 -15.28 0.67
C LEU A 144 -10.97 -13.96 0.23
N LEU A 145 -11.56 -12.82 0.62
CA LEU A 145 -11.01 -11.49 0.34
C LEU A 145 -9.63 -11.31 1.00
N SER A 146 -9.44 -11.77 2.24
CA SER A 146 -8.15 -11.76 2.93
C SER A 146 -7.09 -12.56 2.18
N VAL A 147 -7.42 -13.78 1.72
CA VAL A 147 -6.50 -14.62 0.94
C VAL A 147 -6.18 -13.97 -0.41
N ALA A 148 -7.19 -13.46 -1.11
CA ALA A 148 -7.01 -12.77 -2.38
C ALA A 148 -6.13 -11.52 -2.23
N ALA A 149 -6.28 -10.76 -1.14
CA ALA A 149 -5.47 -9.59 -0.86
C ALA A 149 -3.98 -9.92 -0.75
N ILE A 150 -3.63 -11.04 -0.11
CA ILE A 150 -2.23 -11.50 -0.01
C ILE A 150 -1.68 -11.94 -1.37
N ILE A 151 -2.46 -12.67 -2.16
CA ILE A 151 -2.09 -13.04 -3.53
C ILE A 151 -1.84 -11.77 -4.38
N VAL A 152 -2.75 -10.79 -4.28
CA VAL A 152 -2.61 -9.49 -4.95
C VAL A 152 -1.34 -8.78 -4.48
N SER A 153 -1.07 -8.73 -3.18
CA SER A 153 0.16 -8.13 -2.66
C SER A 153 1.40 -8.79 -3.24
N LEU A 154 1.46 -10.13 -3.30
CA LEU A 154 2.61 -10.85 -3.84
C LEU A 154 2.82 -10.56 -5.33
N GLY A 155 1.75 -10.47 -6.12
CA GLY A 155 1.86 -10.14 -7.55
C GLY A 155 2.02 -8.65 -7.85
N LEU A 156 1.87 -7.75 -6.87
CA LEU A 156 2.21 -6.33 -6.99
C LEU A 156 3.66 -6.08 -6.55
N TYR A 157 4.01 -6.50 -5.33
CA TYR A 157 5.34 -6.35 -4.76
C TYR A 157 5.56 -7.33 -3.59
N GLN A 158 6.39 -8.35 -3.84
CA GLN A 158 6.56 -9.50 -2.95
C GLN A 158 7.05 -9.10 -1.55
N ALA A 159 7.94 -8.11 -1.43
CA ALA A 159 8.52 -7.74 -0.15
C ALA A 159 7.50 -7.12 0.84
N ALA A 160 6.37 -6.61 0.34
CA ALA A 160 5.29 -6.09 1.19
C ALA A 160 4.69 -7.17 2.11
N VAL A 161 4.78 -8.46 1.74
CA VAL A 161 4.24 -9.58 2.54
C VAL A 161 4.86 -9.67 3.94
N SER A 162 6.06 -9.10 4.13
CA SER A 162 6.70 -8.98 5.45
C SER A 162 5.81 -8.26 6.46
N LEU A 163 4.99 -7.31 6.02
CA LEU A 163 4.03 -6.61 6.87
C LEU A 163 2.91 -7.54 7.34
N PHE A 164 2.39 -8.39 6.46
CA PHE A 164 1.40 -9.40 6.86
C PHE A 164 1.95 -10.30 7.98
N ILE A 165 3.19 -10.78 7.81
CA ILE A 165 3.86 -11.62 8.81
C ILE A 165 4.06 -10.86 10.14
N ALA A 166 4.46 -9.60 10.09
CA ALA A 166 4.63 -8.77 11.29
C ALA A 166 3.31 -8.58 12.05
N PHE A 167 2.22 -8.26 11.34
CA PHE A 167 0.88 -8.15 11.95
C PHE A 167 0.39 -9.49 12.51
N ALA A 168 0.70 -10.62 11.86
CA ALA A 168 0.39 -11.95 12.40
C ALA A 168 1.08 -12.19 13.75
N GLY A 169 2.36 -11.82 13.85
CA GLY A 169 3.11 -11.90 15.11
C GLY A 169 2.52 -11.03 16.21
N ILE A 170 2.14 -9.80 15.88
CA ILE A 170 1.50 -8.87 16.84
C ILE A 170 0.16 -9.43 17.34
N GLU A 171 -0.71 -9.91 16.44
CA GLU A 171 -2.00 -10.49 16.85
C GLU A 171 -1.81 -11.79 17.64
N PHE A 172 -0.83 -12.63 17.30
CA PHE A 172 -0.49 -13.81 18.10
C PHE A 172 -0.09 -13.43 19.53
N LEU A 173 0.86 -12.48 19.68
CA LEU A 173 1.30 -11.99 20.99
C LEU A 173 0.15 -11.40 21.81
N LYS A 174 -0.69 -10.58 21.16
CA LYS A 174 -1.89 -10.01 21.77
C LYS A 174 -2.79 -11.11 22.34
N ILE A 175 -3.14 -12.12 21.54
CA ILE A 175 -3.98 -13.24 21.99
C ILE A 175 -3.33 -14.02 23.13
N SER A 176 -2.02 -14.28 23.07
CA SER A 176 -1.27 -15.00 24.10
C SER A 176 -1.29 -14.28 25.45
N ILE A 177 -1.13 -12.95 25.45
CA ILE A 177 -1.18 -12.13 26.68
C ILE A 177 -2.60 -12.08 27.23
N TYR A 178 -3.61 -11.83 26.39
CA TYR A 178 -5.01 -11.71 26.83
C TYR A 178 -5.59 -13.02 27.39
N LYS A 179 -5.11 -14.19 26.98
CA LYS A 179 -5.56 -15.48 27.54
C LYS A 179 -4.92 -15.84 28.88
N GLN A 180 -3.89 -15.11 29.31
CA GLN A 180 -3.20 -15.32 30.59
C GLN A 180 -3.75 -14.45 31.73
N LEU A 181 -4.60 -13.46 31.41
CA LEU A 181 -5.30 -12.58 32.35
C LEU A 181 -6.76 -13.02 32.51
#